data_AF-A0A7X6ZW13-F1
#
_entry.id   AF-A0A7X6ZW13-F1
#
_cell.length_a   1.000
_cell.length_b   1.000
_cell.length_c   1.000
_cell.angle_alpha   90.00
_cell.angle_beta   90.00
_cell.angle_gamma   90.00
#
_symmetry.space_group_name_H-M   'P 1'
#
loop_
_entity.id
_entity.type
_entity.pdbx_description
1 polymer ?
#
loop_
_entity_poly.entity_id
_entity_poly.type
_entity_poly.pdbx_seq_one_letter_code
_entity_poly.pdbx_strand_id
1 'polypeptide(L)' 'MKKSADSNNNLKKFLFTAIGGLLGIVLYGIGKYLITGHTDIEHLITSFITWLIGGAIGFLIVIKMLDL' A
#
# COMPACT_ATOMS: atom_id res chain seq x y z
N MET A 1 -25.76 9.14 -16.96
CA MET A 1 -24.99 8.20 -16.11
C MET A 1 -23.51 8.26 -16.53
N LYS A 2 -22.66 8.94 -15.77
CA LYS A 2 -21.21 9.06 -16.02
C LYS A 2 -20.43 8.80 -14.72
N LYS A 3 -20.83 7.75 -13.97
CA LYS A 3 -20.22 7.42 -12.65
C LYS A 3 -19.17 6.31 -12.73
N SER A 4 -19.20 5.44 -13.75
CA SER A 4 -18.28 4.29 -13.79
C SER A 4 -16.84 4.62 -14.22
N ALA A 5 -16.62 5.71 -14.97
CA ALA A 5 -15.29 6.08 -15.44
C ALA A 5 -14.39 6.64 -14.33
N ASP A 6 -14.95 7.42 -13.40
CA ASP A 6 -14.19 8.03 -12.28
C ASP A 6 -13.83 7.01 -11.20
N SER A 7 -14.72 6.05 -10.90
CA SER A 7 -14.45 4.96 -9.95
C SER A 7 -13.24 4.11 -10.39
N ASN A 8 -13.14 3.79 -11.68
CA ASN A 8 -12.04 3.01 -12.25
C ASN A 8 -10.68 3.73 -12.12
N ASN A 9 -10.65 5.07 -12.29
CA ASN A 9 -9.42 5.84 -12.17
C ASN A 9 -8.91 5.93 -10.73
N ASN A 10 -9.81 5.99 -9.74
CA ASN A 10 -9.44 6.05 -8.33
C ASN A 10 -9.00 4.68 -7.79
N LEU A 11 -9.64 3.60 -8.25
CA LEU A 11 -9.17 2.24 -8.00
C LEU A 11 -7.75 2.04 -8.57
N LYS A 12 -7.50 2.47 -9.81
CA LYS A 12 -6.15 2.43 -10.41
C LYS A 12 -5.14 3.22 -9.59
N LYS A 13 -5.46 4.45 -9.16
CA LYS A 13 -4.58 5.26 -8.31
C LYS A 13 -4.23 4.53 -7.01
N PHE A 14 -5.23 3.95 -6.34
CA PHE A 14 -4.98 3.18 -5.13
C PHE A 14 -4.12 1.95 -5.37
N LEU A 15 -4.37 1.19 -6.43
CA LEU A 15 -3.52 0.06 -6.83
C LEU A 15 -2.08 0.52 -7.07
N PHE A 16 -1.87 1.64 -7.76
CA PHE A 16 -0.52 2.20 -7.97
C PHE A 16 0.15 2.62 -6.66
N THR A 17 -0.58 3.26 -5.75
CA THR A 17 -0.05 3.63 -4.43
C THR A 17 0.26 2.39 -3.59
N ALA A 18 -0.62 1.39 -3.59
CA ALA A 18 -0.44 0.13 -2.89
C ALA A 18 0.79 -0.62 -3.42
N ILE A 19 0.93 -0.73 -4.74
CA ILE A 19 2.10 -1.34 -5.40
C ILE A 19 3.37 -0.55 -5.07
N GLY A 20 3.33 0.78 -5.09
CA GLY A 20 4.47 1.63 -4.75
C GLY A 20 4.95 1.44 -3.31
N GLY A 21 4.04 1.37 -2.34
CA GLY A 21 4.41 1.10 -0.95
C GLY A 21 4.87 -0.35 -0.73
N LEU A 22 4.27 -1.32 -1.43
CA LEU A 22 4.76 -2.70 -1.51
C LEU A 22 6.23 -2.74 -1.95
N LEU A 23 6.55 -2.01 -3.02
CA LEU A 23 7.91 -1.93 -3.56
C LEU A 23 8.88 -1.30 -2.53
N GLY A 24 8.44 -0.24 -1.85
CA GLY A 24 9.23 0.44 -0.82
C GLY A 24 9.57 -0.46 0.37
N ILE A 25 8.61 -1.27 0.84
CA ILE A 25 8.83 -2.22 1.95
C ILE A 25 9.79 -3.33 1.53
N VAL A 26 9.65 -3.85 0.31
CA VAL A 26 10.59 -4.85 -0.24
C VAL A 26 12.00 -4.27 -0.35
N LEU A 27 12.15 -3.05 -0.89
CA LEU A 27 13.45 -2.37 -0.95
C LEU A 27 14.05 -2.15 0.45
N TYR A 28 13.24 -1.75 1.43
CA TYR A 28 13.69 -1.58 2.81
C TYR A 28 14.21 -2.89 3.40
N GLY A 29 13.50 -4.00 3.19
CA GLY A 29 13.92 -5.33 3.63
C GLY A 29 15.22 -5.79 2.98
N ILE A 30 15.37 -5.58 1.67
CA ILE A 30 16.60 -5.89 0.93
C ILE A 30 17.76 -5.02 1.41
N GLY A 31 17.52 -3.71 1.62
CA GLY A 31 18.53 -2.78 2.11
C GLY A 31 19.03 -3.16 3.51
N LYS A 32 18.11 -3.52 4.41
CA LYS A 32 18.46 -4.04 5.74
C LYS A 32 19.26 -5.33 5.63
N TYR A 33 18.84 -6.28 4.80
CA TYR A 33 19.58 -7.52 4.56
C TYR A 33 21.02 -7.27 4.11
N LEU A 34 21.23 -6.36 3.15
CA LEU A 34 22.57 -6.03 2.66
C LEU A 34 23.47 -5.41 3.74
N ILE A 35 22.91 -4.58 4.61
CA ILE A 35 23.69 -3.86 5.63
C ILE A 35 23.99 -4.76 6.84
N THR A 36 23.01 -5.55 7.28
CA THR A 36 23.11 -6.30 8.55
C THR A 36 23.36 -7.79 8.36
N GLY A 37 23.39 -8.31 7.13
CA GLY A 37 23.55 -9.74 6.82
C GLY A 37 22.39 -10.62 7.29
N HIS A 38 21.37 -10.02 7.90
CA HIS A 38 20.20 -10.69 8.45
C HIS A 38 18.97 -9.81 8.22
N THR A 39 17.90 -10.41 7.70
CA THR A 39 16.59 -9.75 7.62
C THR A 39 15.78 -10.13 8.85
N ASP A 40 15.30 -9.13 9.59
CA ASP A 40 14.22 -9.34 10.56
C ASP A 40 12.90 -9.46 9.80
N ILE A 41 12.62 -10.68 9.35
CA ILE A 41 11.47 -10.99 8.50
C ILE A 41 10.16 -10.74 9.27
N GLU A 42 10.12 -10.99 10.57
CA GLU A 42 8.94 -10.72 11.40
C GLU A 42 8.62 -9.22 11.44
N HIS A 43 9.63 -8.37 11.62
CA HIS A 43 9.42 -6.94 11.62
C HIS A 43 8.99 -6.41 10.23
N LEU A 44 9.54 -6.99 9.16
CA LEU A 44 9.18 -6.64 7.79
C LEU A 44 7.72 -7.03 7.46
N ILE A 45 7.33 -8.26 7.81
CA ILE A 45 5.96 -8.78 7.62
C ILE A 45 4.97 -7.98 8.46
N THR A 46 5.30 -7.68 9.71
CA THR A 46 4.42 -6.89 10.59
C THR A 46 4.20 -5.48 10.05
N SER A 47 5.28 -4.83 9.60
CA SER A 47 5.20 -3.51 8.98
C SER A 47 4.38 -3.55 7.69
N PHE A 48 4.54 -4.62 6.90
CA PHE A 48 3.76 -4.85 5.68
C PHE A 48 2.26 -4.97 5.92
N ILE A 49 1.87 -5.84 6.85
CA ILE A 49 0.46 -6.07 7.20
C ILE A 49 -0.16 -4.79 7.75
N THR A 50 0.55 -4.09 8.64
CA THR A 50 0.10 -2.81 9.22
C THR A 50 -0.15 -1.76 8.15
N TRP A 51 0.77 -1.64 7.18
CA TRP A 51 0.65 -0.68 6.09
C TRP A 51 -0.51 -1.03 5.14
N LEU A 52 -0.72 -2.32 4.84
CA LEU A 52 -1.83 -2.80 4.02
C LEU A 52 -3.20 -2.51 4.66
N ILE A 53 -3.35 -2.83 5.95
CA ILE A 53 -4.60 -2.60 6.69
C ILE A 53 -4.86 -1.09 6.79
N GLY A 54 -3.86 -0.31 7.21
CA GLY A 54 -3.98 1.14 7.33
C GLY A 54 -4.30 1.82 5.99
N GLY A 55 -3.62 1.39 4.91
CA GLY A 55 -3.85 1.88 3.55
C GLY A 55 -5.25 1.54 3.03
N ALA A 56 -5.74 0.33 3.28
CA ALA A 56 -7.08 -0.09 2.89
C ALA A 56 -8.17 0.68 3.64
N ILE A 57 -8.01 0.88 4.95
CA ILE A 57 -8.95 1.69 5.76
C ILE A 57 -8.96 3.14 5.27
N GLY A 58 -7.79 3.74 5.09
CA GLY A 58 -7.67 5.12 4.58
C GLY A 58 -8.31 5.30 3.21
N PHE A 59 -8.11 4.34 2.31
CA PHE A 59 -8.74 4.34 0.99
C PHE A 59 -10.26 4.22 1.04
N LEU A 60 -10.79 3.33 1.89
CA LEU A 60 -12.24 3.20 2.10
C LEU A 60 -12.87 4.49 2.64
N ILE A 61 -12.19 5.17 3.57
CA ILE A 61 -12.63 6.47 4.10
C ILE A 61 -12.66 7.51 2.97
N VAL A 62 -11.60 7.58 2.15
CA VAL A 62 -11.49 8.57 1.06
C VAL A 62 -12.56 8.35 0.00
N ILE A 63 -12.80 7.11 -0.44
CA ILE A 63 -13.90 6.80 -1.36
C ILE A 63 -15.24 7.24 -0.77
N LYS A 64 -15.48 6.89 0.50
CA LYS A 64 -16.74 7.19 1.18
C LYS A 64 -16.96 8.70 1.38
N MET A 65 -15.90 9.47 1.63
CA MET A 65 -15.97 10.93 1.78
C MET A 65 -16.09 11.67 0.45
N LEU A 66 -15.47 11.16 -0.62
CA LEU A 66 -15.51 11.77 -1.95
C LEU A 66 -16.73 11.33 -2.78
N ASP A 67 -17.65 10.55 -2.19
CA ASP A 67 -18.90 10.04 -2.78
C ASP A 67 -18.72 9.33 -4.14
N LEU A 68 -17.53 8.74 -4.29
CA LEU A 68 -16.99 8.25 -5.54
C LEU A 68 -17.54 6.87 -5.91
#